data_AF-A0A528V477-F1
#
_entry.id   AF-A0A528V477-F1
#
_cell.length_a   1.000
_cell.length_b   1.000
_cell.length_c   1.000
_cell.angle_alpha   90.00
_cell.angle_beta   90.00
_cell.angle_gamma   90.00
#
_symmetry.space_group_name_H-M   'P 1'
#
loop_
_entity.id
_entity.type
_entity.pdbx_description
1 polymer ?
#
loop_
_entity_poly.entity_id
_entity_poly.type
_entity_poly.pdbx_seq_one_letter_code
_entity_poly.pdbx_strand_id
1 'polypeptide(L)'
;SKIGKNFDWVATGSPCGTAACTGMPGGAALVAVKYTKNAAEVGKVMDFLGREDIMREFTERTLFLPAHKGVLAGKIDYKTDDENVKASLEAFLKASGKIAPN
;
A
#
# COMPACT_ATOMS: atom_id res chain seq x y z
N SER A 1 -25.37 -10.55 15.12
CA SER A 1 -24.36 -10.42 14.05
C SER A 1 -24.45 -11.66 13.18
N LYS A 2 -24.75 -11.56 11.88
CA LYS A 2 -25.11 -12.74 11.06
C LYS A 2 -23.92 -13.46 10.39
N ILE A 3 -22.69 -13.03 10.60
CA ILE A 3 -21.50 -13.82 10.28
C ILE A 3 -20.50 -13.58 11.42
N GLY A 4 -20.38 -14.55 12.34
CA GLY A 4 -19.37 -14.51 13.41
C GLY A 4 -17.99 -14.97 12.91
N LYS A 5 -17.13 -15.47 13.81
CA LYS A 5 -15.82 -16.07 13.46
C LYS A 5 -15.92 -17.50 12.90
N ASN A 6 -17.08 -17.90 12.39
CA ASN A 6 -17.36 -19.28 12.00
C ASN A 6 -16.93 -19.61 10.57
N PHE A 7 -16.34 -18.64 9.86
CA PHE A 7 -15.91 -18.79 8.47
C PHE A 7 -14.55 -18.14 8.29
N ASP A 8 -13.67 -18.85 7.57
CA ASP A 8 -12.35 -18.36 7.21
C ASP A 8 -12.45 -17.54 5.92
N TRP A 9 -11.85 -16.35 5.94
CA TRP A 9 -11.76 -15.47 4.79
C TRP A 9 -10.33 -15.45 4.29
N VAL A 10 -10.16 -15.60 2.99
CA VAL A 10 -8.86 -15.51 2.34
C VAL A 10 -8.93 -14.46 1.24
N ALA A 11 -7.94 -13.56 1.20
CA ALA A 11 -7.77 -12.72 0.03
C ALA A 11 -7.12 -13.54 -1.08
N THR A 12 -7.67 -13.42 -2.29
CA THR A 12 -7.09 -13.98 -3.50
C THR A 12 -6.53 -12.86 -4.36
N GLY A 13 -5.61 -13.19 -5.26
CA GLY A 13 -5.11 -12.22 -6.23
C GLY A 13 -6.20 -11.79 -7.21
N SER A 14 -5.92 -10.75 -7.98
CA SER A 14 -6.86 -10.29 -9.01
C SER A 14 -7.10 -11.36 -10.09
N PRO A 15 -8.32 -11.48 -10.63
CA PRO A 15 -8.59 -12.33 -11.78
C PRO A 15 -7.68 -11.98 -12.98
N CYS A 16 -7.15 -13.01 -13.65
CA CYS A 16 -6.28 -12.85 -14.81
C CYS A 16 -6.89 -13.47 -16.06
N GLY A 17 -6.85 -12.72 -17.17
CA GLY A 17 -7.14 -13.22 -18.51
C GLY A 17 -5.85 -13.60 -19.25
N THR A 18 -5.97 -13.94 -20.52
CA THR A 18 -4.82 -14.27 -21.39
C THR A 18 -3.88 -13.09 -21.63
N ALA A 19 -4.38 -11.86 -21.51
CA ALA A 19 -3.60 -10.64 -21.77
C ALA A 19 -3.03 -10.00 -20.50
N ALA A 20 -3.80 -9.95 -19.40
CA ALA A 20 -3.38 -9.29 -18.16
C ALA A 20 -4.25 -9.70 -16.95
N CYS A 21 -3.78 -9.36 -15.75
CA CYS A 21 -4.60 -9.38 -14.54
C CYS A 21 -5.35 -8.06 -14.36
N THR A 22 -6.60 -8.15 -13.89
CA THR A 22 -7.39 -6.97 -13.56
C THR A 22 -6.88 -6.32 -12.28
N GLY A 23 -7.26 -5.08 -12.05
CA GLY A 23 -6.92 -4.36 -10.83
C GLY A 23 -6.93 -2.88 -11.07
N MET A 24 -7.36 -2.12 -10.06
CA MET A 24 -7.37 -0.67 -10.10
C MET A 24 -6.49 -0.18 -8.94
N PRO A 25 -5.24 0.23 -9.20
CA PRO A 25 -4.41 0.81 -8.15
C PRO A 25 -5.07 2.11 -7.68
N GLY A 26 -5.56 2.09 -6.45
CA GLY A 26 -6.04 3.27 -5.75
C GLY A 26 -4.96 3.88 -4.86
N GLY A 27 -5.40 4.62 -3.87
CA GLY A 27 -4.52 5.18 -2.83
C GLY A 27 -4.86 6.63 -2.52
N ALA A 28 -3.95 7.27 -1.82
CA ALA A 28 -4.01 8.70 -1.53
C ALA A 28 -2.67 9.34 -1.90
N ALA A 29 -2.72 10.59 -2.34
CA ALA A 29 -1.55 11.41 -2.58
C ALA A 29 -1.64 12.69 -1.77
N LEU A 30 -0.50 13.14 -1.25
CA LEU A 30 -0.35 14.47 -0.68
C LEU A 30 0.28 15.38 -1.73
N VAL A 31 -0.29 16.57 -1.92
CA VAL A 31 0.20 17.55 -2.89
C VAL A 31 0.57 18.85 -2.20
N ALA A 32 1.71 19.42 -2.58
CA ALA A 32 2.06 20.78 -2.22
C ALA A 32 1.32 21.76 -3.11
N VAL A 33 0.62 22.73 -2.51
CA VAL A 33 -0.15 23.74 -3.25
C VAL A 33 0.69 24.97 -3.56
N LYS A 34 0.62 25.45 -4.81
CA LYS A 34 1.47 26.55 -5.33
C LYS A 34 1.36 27.86 -4.54
N TYR A 35 0.19 28.15 -3.95
CA TYR A 35 -0.11 29.43 -3.29
C TYR A 35 0.25 29.45 -1.79
N THR A 36 1.00 28.47 -1.29
CA THR A 36 1.51 28.49 0.09
C THR A 36 2.45 29.69 0.31
N LYS A 37 2.38 30.31 1.50
CA LYS A 37 3.33 31.35 1.92
C LYS A 37 4.60 30.76 2.56
N ASN A 38 4.64 29.44 2.77
CA ASN A 38 5.70 28.71 3.49
C ASN A 38 6.31 27.62 2.61
N ALA A 39 6.83 28.00 1.43
CA ALA A 39 7.26 27.03 0.41
C ALA A 39 8.45 26.16 0.88
N ALA A 40 9.41 26.76 1.61
CA ALA A 40 10.58 26.05 2.11
C ALA A 40 10.20 25.01 3.18
N GLU A 41 9.28 25.35 4.08
CA GLU A 41 8.78 24.47 5.14
C GLU A 41 7.96 23.32 4.55
N VAL A 42 7.09 23.61 3.58
CA VAL A 42 6.35 22.56 2.85
C VAL A 42 7.32 21.63 2.14
N GLY A 43 8.37 22.16 1.49
CA GLY A 43 9.43 21.34 0.88
C GLY A 43 10.05 20.37 1.86
N LYS A 44 10.43 20.84 3.06
CA LYS A 44 10.97 19.97 4.13
C LYS A 44 10.02 18.85 4.54
N VAL A 45 8.71 19.13 4.62
CA VAL A 45 7.71 18.11 4.96
C VAL A 45 7.55 17.10 3.82
N MET A 46 7.52 17.56 2.56
CA MET A 46 7.45 16.67 1.41
C MET A 46 8.69 15.77 1.30
N ASP A 47 9.88 16.31 1.53
CA ASP A 47 11.14 15.55 1.56
C ASP A 47 11.11 14.52 2.69
N PHE A 48 10.65 14.90 3.89
CA PHE A 48 10.52 13.98 5.02
C PHE A 48 9.55 12.83 4.70
N LEU A 49 8.35 13.13 4.20
CA LEU A 49 7.34 12.13 3.88
C LEU A 49 7.75 11.25 2.69
N GLY A 50 8.61 11.74 1.79
CA GLY A 50 9.14 10.98 0.67
C GLY A 50 10.27 10.02 1.04
N ARG A 51 10.84 10.11 2.25
CA ARG A 51 11.92 9.20 2.69
C ARG A 51 11.44 7.76 2.78
N GLU A 52 12.35 6.84 2.45
CA GLU A 52 12.05 5.41 2.47
C GLU A 52 11.62 4.91 3.85
N ASP A 53 12.31 5.31 4.91
CA ASP A 53 12.02 4.85 6.27
C ASP A 53 10.66 5.37 6.77
N ILE A 54 10.31 6.61 6.41
CA ILE A 54 9.00 7.19 6.73
C ILE A 54 7.89 6.54 5.92
N MET A 55 8.10 6.29 4.62
CA MET A 55 7.14 5.56 3.79
C MET A 55 6.99 4.11 4.26
N ARG A 56 8.05 3.47 4.75
CA ARG A 56 8.00 2.12 5.34
C ARG A 56 7.15 2.13 6.60
N GLU A 57 7.43 3.03 7.53
CA GLU A 57 6.63 3.17 8.76
C GLU A 57 5.15 3.43 8.43
N PHE A 58 4.87 4.36 7.52
CA PHE A 58 3.50 4.65 7.09
C PHE A 58 2.82 3.41 6.51
N THR A 59 3.49 2.71 5.58
CA THR A 59 2.98 1.47 4.97
C THR A 59 2.64 0.43 6.02
N GLU A 60 3.57 0.17 6.94
CA GLU A 60 3.45 -0.87 7.96
C GLU A 60 2.33 -0.59 8.97
N ARG A 61 2.17 0.69 9.38
CA ARG A 61 1.17 1.10 10.37
C ARG A 61 -0.22 1.29 9.78
N THR A 62 -0.32 1.68 8.52
CA THR A 62 -1.61 1.93 7.86
C THR A 62 -2.12 0.75 7.05
N LEU A 63 -1.31 -0.31 6.91
CA LEU A 63 -1.65 -1.52 6.15
C LEU A 63 -1.90 -1.23 4.66
N PHE A 64 -1.31 -0.16 4.13
CA PHE A 64 -1.33 0.14 2.70
C PHE A 64 -0.38 -0.79 1.94
N LEU A 65 -0.63 -0.97 0.65
CA LEU A 65 0.40 -1.46 -0.27
C LEU A 65 1.35 -0.30 -0.59
N PRO A 66 2.68 -0.48 -0.51
CA PRO A 66 3.62 0.61 -0.69
C PRO A 66 3.69 1.05 -2.16
N ALA A 67 3.68 2.37 -2.36
CA ALA A 67 3.98 3.00 -3.65
C ALA A 67 5.47 3.35 -3.82
N HIS A 68 6.27 3.24 -2.75
CA HIS A 68 7.69 3.60 -2.76
C HIS A 68 8.59 2.40 -3.15
N LYS A 69 9.40 2.55 -4.21
CA LYS A 69 10.24 1.46 -4.76
C LYS A 69 11.24 0.87 -3.76
N GLY A 70 11.88 1.72 -2.93
CA GLY A 70 12.80 1.24 -1.88
C GLY A 70 12.08 0.47 -0.76
N VAL A 71 10.82 0.80 -0.49
CA VAL A 71 10.02 0.05 0.49
C VAL A 71 9.69 -1.33 -0.06
N LEU A 72 9.25 -1.39 -1.33
CA LEU A 72 8.95 -2.62 -2.06
C LEU A 72 10.15 -3.57 -2.19
N ALA A 73 11.37 -3.05 -2.30
CA ALA A 73 12.58 -3.87 -2.42
C ALA A 73 13.03 -4.50 -1.08
N GLY A 74 12.56 -3.96 0.05
CA GLY A 74 12.90 -4.43 1.39
C GLY A 74 11.80 -5.28 2.04
N LYS A 75 12.07 -5.75 3.27
CA LYS A 75 11.06 -6.41 4.10
C LYS A 75 10.07 -5.37 4.64
N ILE A 76 8.78 -5.70 4.62
CA ILE A 76 7.70 -4.89 5.20
C ILE A 76 7.16 -5.66 6.40
N ASP A 77 7.13 -5.03 7.57
CA ASP A 77 6.62 -5.60 8.81
C ASP A 77 5.29 -4.95 9.21
N TYR A 78 4.21 -5.39 8.56
CA TYR A 78 2.87 -4.87 8.82
C TYR A 78 2.46 -5.01 10.29
N LYS A 79 2.09 -3.89 10.91
CA LYS A 79 1.75 -3.81 12.34
C LYS A 79 0.30 -4.22 12.55
N THR A 80 0.06 -5.53 12.53
CA THR A 80 -1.24 -6.14 12.82
C THR A 80 -1.03 -7.45 13.56
N ASP A 81 -1.93 -7.77 14.49
CA ASP A 81 -1.95 -9.07 15.19
C ASP A 81 -2.90 -10.07 14.49
N ASP A 82 -3.62 -9.63 13.45
CA ASP A 82 -4.51 -10.48 12.67
C ASP A 82 -3.72 -11.14 11.52
N GLU A 83 -3.49 -12.44 11.65
CA GLU A 83 -2.79 -13.25 10.65
C GLU A 83 -3.51 -13.27 9.29
N ASN A 84 -4.84 -13.12 9.25
CA ASN A 84 -5.57 -13.03 7.99
C ASN A 84 -5.26 -11.73 7.25
N VAL A 85 -5.05 -10.64 7.98
CA VAL A 85 -4.63 -9.36 7.40
C VAL A 85 -3.22 -9.47 6.81
N LYS A 86 -2.28 -10.09 7.53
CA LYS A 86 -0.91 -10.34 7.01
C LYS A 86 -0.94 -11.16 5.74
N ALA A 87 -1.63 -12.30 5.75
CA ALA A 87 -1.77 -13.17 4.59
C ALA A 87 -2.42 -12.44 3.41
N SER A 88 -3.42 -11.59 3.68
CA SER A 88 -4.10 -10.82 2.65
C SER A 88 -3.20 -9.77 2.00
N LEU A 89 -2.42 -9.05 2.80
CA LEU A 89 -1.48 -8.04 2.30
C LEU A 89 -0.38 -8.69 1.45
N GLU A 90 0.14 -9.85 1.86
CA GLU A 90 1.09 -10.61 1.05
C GLU A 90 0.49 -11.06 -0.29
N ALA A 91 -0.76 -11.51 -0.30
CA ALA A 91 -1.46 -11.90 -1.52
C ALA A 91 -1.63 -10.71 -2.47
N PHE A 92 -2.05 -9.56 -1.95
CA PHE A 92 -2.23 -8.35 -2.75
C PHE A 92 -0.91 -7.76 -3.25
N LEU A 93 0.17 -7.77 -2.45
CA LEU A 93 1.51 -7.37 -2.88
C LEU A 93 1.99 -8.22 -4.09
N LYS A 94 1.76 -9.53 -4.05
CA LYS A 94 2.09 -10.43 -5.17
C LYS A 94 1.22 -10.15 -6.39
N ALA A 95 -0.07 -9.83 -6.19
CA ALA A 95 -1.01 -9.55 -7.27
C ALA A 95 -0.74 -8.20 -7.95
N SER A 96 -0.38 -7.15 -7.20
CA SER A 96 -0.17 -5.80 -7.73
C SER A 96 0.94 -5.72 -8.77
N GLY A 97 1.95 -6.60 -8.68
CA GLY A 97 3.00 -6.72 -9.68
C GLY A 97 2.52 -7.23 -11.06
N LYS A 98 1.28 -7.71 -11.19
CA LYS A 98 0.75 -8.33 -12.42
C LYS A 98 -0.41 -7.56 -13.08
N ILE A 99 -0.82 -6.43 -12.52
CA ILE A 99 -1.95 -5.62 -13.00
C ILE A 99 -1.54 -4.87 -14.29
N ALA A 100 -2.40 -4.75 -15.29
CA ALA A 100 -2.09 -3.93 -16.48
C ALA A 100 -1.88 -2.44 -16.12
N PRO A 101 -1.06 -1.66 -16.85
CA PRO A 101 -0.31 -2.02 -18.06
C PRO A 101 1.14 -2.41 -17.79
N ASN A 102 1.44 -2.95 -16.60
CA ASN A 102 2.81 -3.22 -16.12
C ASN A 102 3.76 -3.78 -17.17
#